data_AF-X1ALF6-F1
#
_entry.id   AF-X1ALF6-F1
#
_cell.length_a   1.000
_cell.length_b   1.000
_cell.length_c   1.000
_cell.angle_alpha   90.00
_cell.angle_beta   90.00
_cell.angle_gamma   90.00
#
_symmetry.space_group_name_H-M   'P 1'
#
loop_
_entity.id
_entity.type
_entity.pdbx_description
1 polymer ?
#
loop_
_entity_poly.entity_id
_entity_poly.type
_entity_poly.pdbx_seq_one_letter_code
_entity_poly.pdbx_strand_id
1 'polypeptide(L)'
;MSRRTDLKIDRYNLDDELVRQPQLYMDWALKAAVASIEKTEAKDRLEIVKADMDGKVRTDPEKYNIPEGKASEGAIKAVIAQHSKVKRYNRIYIKALKNEKFLNETKIAFTHRKKMLEALVSLNIQLHFAEPRVPVEGREIMHQSRKSAILKELKRKRKIKRR
;
A
#
# COMPACT_ATOMS: atom_id res chain seq x y z
N MET A 1 15.52 -1.30 -2.64
CA MET A 1 14.52 -1.46 -1.57
C MET A 1 13.30 -2.20 -2.12
N SER A 2 13.00 -3.40 -1.59
CA SER A 2 11.85 -4.20 -2.04
C SER A 2 10.59 -3.80 -1.28
N ARG A 3 9.67 -3.14 -1.98
CA ARG A 3 8.51 -2.40 -1.44
C ARG A 3 7.48 -3.29 -0.75
N ARG A 4 7.44 -4.58 -1.09
CA ARG A 4 6.57 -5.58 -0.44
C ARG A 4 7.06 -5.93 0.95
N THR A 5 8.36 -5.80 1.20
CA THR A 5 8.96 -6.13 2.49
C THR A 5 8.56 -5.10 3.54
N ASP A 6 8.45 -3.82 3.17
CA ASP A 6 8.12 -2.72 4.10
C ASP A 6 6.65 -2.73 4.56
N LEU A 7 5.74 -3.36 3.80
CA LEU A 7 4.33 -3.51 4.18
C LEU A 7 4.07 -4.71 5.09
N LYS A 8 5.00 -5.66 5.17
CA LYS A 8 4.87 -6.82 6.04
C LYS A 8 4.80 -6.36 7.50
N ILE A 9 3.98 -7.04 8.29
CA ILE A 9 3.89 -6.85 9.73
C ILE A 9 4.52 -8.08 10.39
N ASP A 10 5.48 -7.86 11.28
CA ASP A 10 5.93 -8.88 12.22
C ASP A 10 4.99 -8.93 13.44
N ARG A 11 4.20 -10.00 13.53
CA ARG A 11 3.25 -10.19 14.63
C ARG A 11 3.91 -10.49 15.98
N TYR A 12 5.17 -10.89 15.98
CA TYR A 12 5.90 -11.24 17.21
C TYR A 12 6.62 -10.03 17.82
N ASN A 13 6.68 -8.91 17.10
CA ASN A 13 7.37 -7.71 17.54
C ASN A 13 6.50 -6.46 17.28
N LEU A 14 5.29 -6.45 17.86
CA LEU A 14 4.31 -5.39 17.62
C LEU A 14 4.76 -4.02 18.14
N ASP A 15 5.54 -3.98 19.22
CA ASP A 15 6.02 -2.73 19.83
C ASP A 15 6.91 -1.96 18.85
N ASP A 16 7.92 -2.63 18.28
CA ASP A 16 8.81 -2.04 17.28
C ASP A 16 8.04 -1.66 16.00
N GLU A 17 7.07 -2.49 15.59
CA GLU A 17 6.28 -2.22 14.38
C GLU A 17 5.39 -0.99 14.53
N LEU A 18 4.86 -0.73 15.72
CA LEU A 18 4.11 0.48 16.04
C LEU A 18 4.98 1.73 16.04
N VAL A 19 6.19 1.65 16.61
CA VAL A 19 7.16 2.77 16.62
C VAL A 19 7.67 3.07 15.21
N ARG A 20 7.87 2.03 14.40
CA ARG A 20 8.38 2.17 13.03
C ARG A 20 7.33 2.65 12.03
N GLN A 21 6.05 2.38 12.28
CA GLN A 21 4.94 2.70 11.36
C GLN A 21 4.87 4.19 10.94
N PRO A 22 4.96 5.19 11.85
CA PRO A 22 4.98 6.60 11.48
C PRO A 22 6.15 6.98 10.57
N GLN A 23 7.35 6.46 10.85
CA GLN A 23 8.55 6.74 10.06
C GLN A 23 8.40 6.18 8.63
N LEU A 24 7.94 4.93 8.51
CA LEU A 24 7.68 4.33 7.20
C LEU A 24 6.65 5.13 6.42
N TYR A 25 5.55 5.52 7.06
CA TYR A 25 4.55 6.37 6.42
C TYR A 25 5.15 7.69 5.91
N MET A 26 5.95 8.37 6.74
CA MET A 26 6.59 9.64 6.38
C MET A 26 7.53 9.50 5.19
N ASP A 27 8.39 8.47 5.18
CA ASP A 27 9.31 8.22 4.07
C ASP A 27 8.57 8.01 2.74
N TRP A 28 7.45 7.30 2.76
CA TRP A 28 6.62 7.07 1.57
C TRP A 28 5.78 8.29 1.19
N ALA A 29 5.32 9.07 2.18
CA ALA A 29 4.61 10.32 1.94
C ALA A 29 5.52 11.37 1.27
N LEU A 30 6.78 11.48 1.71
CA LEU A 30 7.79 12.36 1.09
C LEU A 30 8.07 11.94 -0.36
N LYS A 31 8.25 10.64 -0.63
CA LYS A 31 8.42 10.13 -2.00
C LYS A 31 7.21 10.45 -2.88
N ALA A 32 5.99 10.28 -2.36
CA ALA A 32 4.77 10.62 -3.08
C ALA A 32 4.66 12.13 -3.37
N ALA A 33 5.07 12.99 -2.43
CA ALA A 33 5.10 14.44 -2.62
C ALA A 33 6.09 14.84 -3.73
N VAL A 34 7.31 14.31 -3.70
CA VAL A 34 8.32 14.55 -4.76
C VAL A 34 7.79 14.11 -6.12
N ALA A 35 7.20 12.91 -6.21
CA ALA A 35 6.63 12.42 -7.47
C ALA A 35 5.45 13.29 -7.98
N SER A 36 4.70 13.93 -7.08
CA SER A 36 3.66 14.90 -7.45
C SER A 36 4.23 16.16 -8.10
N ILE A 37 5.36 16.65 -7.59
CA ILE A 37 6.11 17.77 -8.19
C ILE A 37 6.64 17.35 -9.56
N GLU A 38 7.32 16.21 -9.66
CA GLU A 38 7.86 15.69 -10.93
C GLU A 38 6.77 15.52 -12.01
N LYS A 39 5.59 15.02 -11.62
CA LYS A 39 4.43 14.91 -12.51
C LYS A 39 3.99 16.28 -13.03
N THR A 40 3.90 17.28 -12.14
CA THR A 40 3.49 18.64 -12.49
C THR A 40 4.50 19.28 -13.44
N GLU A 41 5.80 19.22 -13.11
CA GLU A 41 6.85 19.72 -14.00
C GLU A 41 6.85 19.04 -15.38
N ALA A 42 6.66 17.72 -15.42
CA ALA A 42 6.59 16.99 -16.67
C ALA A 42 5.38 17.40 -17.53
N LYS A 43 4.25 17.72 -16.87
CA LYS A 43 3.06 18.26 -17.53
C LYS A 43 3.33 19.65 -18.10
N ASP A 44 3.90 20.54 -17.30
CA ASP A 44 4.19 21.91 -17.73
C ASP A 44 5.16 21.94 -18.91
N ARG A 45 6.22 21.11 -18.86
CA ARG A 45 7.14 20.94 -19.99
C ARG A 45 6.45 20.40 -21.24
N LEU A 46 5.50 19.47 -21.10
CA LEU A 46 4.72 18.97 -22.23
C LEU A 46 3.86 20.08 -22.85
N GLU A 47 3.20 20.91 -22.03
CA GLU A 47 2.38 22.02 -22.51
C GLU A 47 3.21 23.11 -23.18
N ILE A 48 4.38 23.47 -22.63
CA ILE A 48 5.33 24.39 -23.28
C ILE A 48 5.74 23.86 -24.66
N VAL A 49 6.10 22.58 -24.74
CA VAL A 49 6.51 21.97 -26.02
C VAL A 49 5.36 21.91 -27.02
N LYS A 50 4.12 21.68 -26.57
CA LYS A 50 2.94 21.75 -27.45
C LYS A 50 2.75 23.17 -27.97
N ALA A 51 2.81 24.19 -27.10
CA ALA A 51 2.66 25.59 -27.48
C ALA A 51 3.75 26.04 -28.47
N ASP A 52 5.01 25.65 -28.23
CA ASP A 52 6.12 25.90 -29.16
C ASP A 52 5.86 25.28 -30.53
N MET A 53 5.37 24.03 -30.57
CA MET A 53 5.06 23.34 -31.82
C MET A 53 3.86 23.96 -32.53
N ASP A 54 2.86 24.39 -31.77
CA ASP A 54 1.67 25.08 -32.27
C ASP A 54 2.02 26.39 -32.98
N GLY A 55 2.88 27.20 -32.37
CA GLY A 55 3.45 28.38 -33.02
C GLY A 55 4.20 28.04 -34.31
N LYS A 56 5.09 27.04 -34.27
CA LYS A 56 5.89 26.63 -35.44
C LYS A 56 5.06 26.10 -36.59
N VAL A 57 4.02 25.30 -36.31
CA VAL A 57 3.13 24.75 -37.34
C VAL A 57 2.27 25.84 -37.94
N ARG A 58 1.85 26.87 -37.17
CA ARG A 58 1.12 28.01 -37.73
C ARG A 58 1.99 28.92 -38.59
N THR A 59 3.26 29.11 -38.23
CA THR A 59 4.18 29.95 -39.02
C THR A 59 4.55 29.32 -40.37
N ASP A 60 4.68 27.99 -40.43
CA ASP A 60 5.07 27.27 -41.64
C ASP A 60 4.38 25.89 -41.68
N PRO A 61 3.11 25.83 -42.12
CA PRO A 61 2.32 24.58 -42.12
C PRO A 61 2.83 23.54 -43.13
N GLU A 62 3.37 23.98 -44.25
CA GLU A 62 3.82 23.10 -45.35
C GLU A 62 4.95 22.18 -44.90
N LYS A 63 5.88 22.71 -44.09
CA LYS A 63 6.97 21.94 -43.47
C LYS A 63 6.49 20.77 -42.61
N TYR A 64 5.25 20.81 -42.14
CA TYR A 64 4.64 19.75 -41.35
C TYR A 64 3.58 18.95 -42.11
N ASN A 65 3.65 18.96 -43.45
CA ASN A 65 2.75 18.25 -44.35
C ASN A 65 1.28 18.71 -44.28
N ILE A 66 1.06 19.99 -43.93
CA ILE A 66 -0.26 20.61 -44.03
C ILE A 66 -0.26 21.47 -45.30
N PRO A 67 -1.09 21.17 -46.31
CA PRO A 67 -1.17 21.98 -47.52
C PRO A 67 -1.53 23.44 -47.21
N GLU A 68 -0.96 24.36 -47.99
CA GLU A 68 -1.27 25.79 -47.89
C GLU A 68 -2.79 26.05 -47.92
N GLY A 69 -3.26 26.97 -47.08
CA GLY A 69 -4.69 27.28 -46.96
C GLY A 69 -5.56 26.22 -46.27
N LYS A 70 -5.02 25.04 -45.90
CA LYS A 70 -5.74 23.96 -45.18
C LYS A 70 -5.32 23.79 -43.72
N ALA A 71 -4.63 24.78 -43.14
CA ALA A 71 -4.21 24.81 -41.74
C ALA A 71 -5.37 25.06 -40.77
N SER A 72 -6.34 24.15 -40.76
CA SER A 72 -7.40 24.13 -39.75
C SER A 72 -6.83 23.82 -38.37
N GLU A 73 -7.48 24.32 -37.32
CA GLU A 73 -7.16 23.99 -35.92
C GLU A 73 -7.13 22.47 -35.66
N GLY A 74 -7.98 21.70 -36.36
CA GLY A 74 -7.98 20.23 -36.27
C GLY A 74 -6.73 19.59 -36.89
N ALA A 75 -6.32 20.05 -38.07
CA ALA A 75 -5.13 19.55 -38.77
C ALA A 75 -3.85 19.86 -37.97
N ILE A 76 -3.75 21.08 -37.43
CA ILE A 76 -2.62 21.52 -36.60
C ILE A 76 -2.50 20.63 -35.34
N LYS A 77 -3.60 20.44 -34.61
CA LYS A 77 -3.62 19.58 -33.41
C LYS A 77 -3.22 18.13 -33.71
N ALA A 78 -3.69 17.58 -34.83
CA ALA A 78 -3.35 16.21 -35.24
C ALA A 78 -1.84 16.06 -35.51
N VAL A 79 -1.25 17.02 -36.22
CA VAL A 79 0.20 17.04 -36.51
C VAL A 79 1.03 17.17 -35.23
N ILE A 80 0.67 18.11 -34.35
CA ILE A 80 1.37 18.31 -33.07
C ILE A 80 1.32 17.05 -32.21
N ALA A 81 0.17 16.38 -32.13
CA ALA A 81 0.00 15.14 -31.37
C ALA A 81 0.88 14.00 -31.94
N GLN A 82 1.11 14.00 -33.26
CA GLN A 82 1.95 13.00 -33.91
C GLN A 82 3.45 13.32 -33.87
N HIS A 83 3.82 14.57 -33.59
CA HIS A 83 5.19 15.04 -33.61
C HIS A 83 6.08 14.31 -32.58
N SER A 84 7.26 13.88 -33.01
CA SER A 84 8.19 13.06 -32.21
C SER A 84 8.58 13.73 -30.88
N LYS A 85 8.81 15.04 -30.89
CA LYS A 85 9.13 15.83 -29.69
C LYS A 85 7.98 15.78 -28.67
N VAL A 86 6.75 16.04 -29.11
CA VAL A 86 5.56 16.02 -28.24
C VAL A 86 5.33 14.62 -27.70
N LYS A 87 5.43 13.58 -28.54
CA LYS A 87 5.37 12.17 -28.10
C LYS A 87 6.40 11.84 -27.04
N ARG A 88 7.64 12.33 -27.16
CA ARG A 88 8.70 12.12 -26.16
C ARG A 88 8.31 12.72 -24.80
N TYR A 89 7.91 13.99 -24.75
CA TYR A 89 7.51 14.64 -23.49
C TYR A 89 6.23 14.03 -22.92
N ASN A 90 5.30 13.59 -23.77
CA ASN A 90 4.11 12.89 -23.32
C ASN A 90 4.45 11.55 -22.63
N ARG A 91 5.42 10.80 -23.16
CA ARG A 91 5.90 9.57 -22.51
C ARG A 91 6.55 9.86 -21.14
N ILE A 92 7.30 10.96 -21.02
CA ILE A 92 7.90 11.38 -19.75
C ILE A 92 6.79 11.71 -18.73
N TYR A 93 5.80 12.51 -19.14
CA TYR A 93 4.64 12.85 -18.32
C TYR A 93 3.86 11.60 -17.88
N ILE A 94 3.57 10.68 -18.80
CA ILE A 94 2.87 9.42 -18.47
C ILE A 94 3.67 8.58 -17.47
N LYS A 95 5.00 8.52 -17.59
CA LYS A 95 5.86 7.81 -16.64
C LYS A 95 5.83 8.45 -15.26
N ALA A 96 5.90 9.79 -15.18
CA ALA A 96 5.79 10.53 -13.93
C ALA A 96 4.42 10.34 -13.28
N LEU A 97 3.34 10.43 -14.06
CA LEU A 97 1.97 10.16 -13.61
C LEU A 97 1.82 8.73 -13.03
N LYS A 98 2.37 7.73 -13.72
CA LYS A 98 2.34 6.34 -13.23
C LYS A 98 3.09 6.20 -11.90
N ASN A 99 4.25 6.84 -11.77
CA ASN A 99 5.04 6.81 -10.55
C ASN A 99 4.33 7.50 -9.38
N GLU A 100 3.77 8.68 -9.61
CA GLU A 100 3.01 9.44 -8.61
C GLU A 100 1.79 8.65 -8.12
N LYS A 101 0.99 8.09 -9.02
CA LYS A 101 -0.15 7.25 -8.64
C LYS A 101 0.29 6.07 -7.80
N PHE A 102 1.33 5.35 -8.24
CA PHE A 102 1.85 4.20 -7.52
C PHE A 102 2.32 4.57 -6.09
N LEU A 103 3.02 5.68 -5.93
CA LEU A 103 3.52 6.13 -4.62
C LEU A 103 2.38 6.61 -3.71
N ASN A 104 1.36 7.27 -4.27
CA ASN A 104 0.16 7.63 -3.53
C ASN A 104 -0.61 6.40 -3.04
N GLU A 105 -0.79 5.37 -3.88
CA GLU A 105 -1.41 4.10 -3.46
C GLU A 105 -0.57 3.40 -2.40
N THR A 106 0.77 3.48 -2.50
CA THR A 106 1.67 2.91 -1.49
C THR A 106 1.49 3.62 -0.13
N LYS A 107 1.40 4.96 -0.12
CA LYS A 107 1.09 5.75 1.07
C LYS A 107 -0.24 5.32 1.70
N ILE A 108 -1.28 5.07 0.88
CA ILE A 108 -2.58 4.57 1.35
C ILE A 108 -2.45 3.15 1.94
N ALA A 109 -1.64 2.28 1.33
CA ALA A 109 -1.36 0.95 1.88
C ALA A 109 -0.75 1.02 3.29
N PHE A 110 0.08 2.02 3.60
CA PHE A 110 0.56 2.24 4.97
C PHE A 110 -0.54 2.69 5.93
N THR A 111 -1.56 3.41 5.47
CA THR A 111 -2.76 3.69 6.28
C THR A 111 -3.53 2.41 6.59
N HIS A 112 -3.65 1.49 5.62
CA HIS A 112 -4.24 0.18 5.87
C HIS A 112 -3.39 -0.66 6.84
N ARG A 113 -2.06 -0.62 6.70
CA ARG A 113 -1.13 -1.28 7.61
C ARG A 113 -1.32 -0.81 9.05
N LYS A 114 -1.47 0.50 9.28
CA LYS A 114 -1.82 1.06 10.60
C LYS A 114 -3.09 0.41 11.18
N LYS A 115 -4.18 0.36 10.40
CA LYS A 115 -5.44 -0.26 10.85
C LYS A 115 -5.27 -1.75 11.20
N MET A 116 -4.41 -2.46 10.48
CA MET A 116 -4.11 -3.86 10.79
C MET A 116 -3.30 -4.00 12.08
N LEU A 117 -2.34 -3.10 12.34
CA LEU A 117 -1.62 -3.07 13.62
C LEU A 117 -2.58 -2.81 14.79
N GLU A 118 -3.51 -1.87 14.66
CA GLU A 118 -4.54 -1.59 15.68
C GLU A 118 -5.42 -2.83 15.96
N ALA A 119 -5.81 -3.56 14.91
CA ALA A 119 -6.57 -4.80 15.03
C ALA A 119 -5.75 -5.91 15.72
N LEU A 120 -4.46 -6.03 15.40
CA LEU A 120 -3.57 -7.02 16.03
C LEU A 120 -3.34 -6.74 17.52
N VAL A 121 -3.16 -5.46 17.90
CA VAL A 121 -3.06 -5.05 19.31
C VAL A 121 -4.36 -5.38 20.05
N SER A 122 -5.51 -5.07 19.44
CA SER A 122 -6.82 -5.37 20.02
C SER A 122 -7.01 -6.87 20.26
N LEU A 123 -6.63 -7.70 19.28
CA LEU A 123 -6.66 -9.16 19.40
C LEU A 123 -5.74 -9.66 20.51
N ASN A 124 -4.52 -9.11 20.63
CA ASN A 124 -3.57 -9.50 21.67
C ASN A 124 -4.10 -9.19 23.07
N ILE A 125 -4.71 -8.01 23.26
CA ILE A 125 -5.38 -7.64 24.50
C ILE A 125 -6.51 -8.63 24.82
N GLN A 126 -7.38 -8.96 23.87
CA GLN A 126 -8.46 -9.92 24.07
C GLN A 126 -7.95 -11.29 24.50
N LEU A 127 -6.89 -11.80 23.85
CA LEU A 127 -6.29 -13.09 24.20
C LEU A 127 -5.67 -13.07 25.60
N HIS A 128 -5.02 -11.97 25.98
CA HIS A 128 -4.45 -11.80 27.32
C HIS A 128 -5.53 -11.83 28.43
N PHE A 129 -6.73 -11.30 28.16
CA PHE A 129 -7.85 -11.31 29.11
C PHE A 129 -8.78 -12.53 28.98
N ALA A 130 -8.66 -13.32 27.91
CA ALA A 130 -9.44 -14.54 27.69
C ALA A 130 -8.92 -15.75 28.48
N GLU A 131 -7.74 -15.65 29.12
CA GLU A 131 -7.27 -16.69 30.04
C GLU A 131 -8.19 -16.78 31.26
N PRO A 132 -8.85 -17.94 31.51
CA PRO A 132 -9.68 -18.11 32.69
C PRO A 132 -8.82 -17.97 33.96
N ARG A 133 -8.94 -16.85 34.66
CA ARG A 133 -8.34 -16.69 35.99
C ARG A 133 -9.14 -17.52 36.97
N VAL A 134 -8.74 -18.77 37.17
CA VAL A 134 -9.35 -19.63 38.20
C VAL A 134 -9.03 -19.03 39.57
N PRO A 135 -10.04 -18.64 40.38
CA PRO A 135 -9.84 -18.21 41.76
C PRO A 135 -9.05 -19.26 42.53
N VAL A 136 -8.27 -18.85 43.54
CA VAL A 136 -7.41 -19.78 44.30
C VAL A 136 -8.23 -20.96 44.86
N GLU A 137 -9.42 -20.69 45.38
CA GLU A 137 -10.40 -21.68 45.86
C GLU A 137 -10.90 -22.61 44.74
N GLY A 138 -11.22 -22.05 43.56
CA GLY A 138 -11.61 -22.82 42.39
C GLY A 138 -10.50 -23.74 41.86
N ARG A 139 -9.24 -23.37 42.09
CA ARG A 139 -8.05 -24.14 41.70
C ARG A 139 -7.92 -25.41 42.54
N GLU A 140 -8.16 -25.30 43.85
CA GLU A 140 -8.19 -26.44 44.76
C GLU A 140 -9.36 -27.37 44.47
N ILE A 141 -10.55 -26.81 44.21
CA ILE A 141 -11.75 -27.59 43.84
C ILE A 141 -11.53 -28.34 42.52
N MET A 142 -10.94 -27.70 41.51
CA MET A 142 -10.56 -28.36 40.26
C MET A 142 -9.52 -29.45 40.48
N HIS A 143 -8.49 -29.21 41.29
CA HIS A 143 -7.46 -30.22 41.59
C HIS A 143 -8.05 -31.45 42.30
N GLN A 144 -8.92 -31.23 43.29
CA GLN A 144 -9.59 -32.31 44.03
C GLN A 144 -10.56 -33.09 43.11
N SER A 145 -11.33 -32.39 42.28
CA SER A 145 -12.26 -33.00 41.31
C SER A 145 -11.52 -33.81 40.24
N ARG A 146 -10.38 -33.32 39.77
CA ARG A 146 -9.55 -34.03 38.79
C ARG A 146 -8.89 -35.27 39.41
N LYS A 147 -8.38 -35.16 40.64
CA LYS A 147 -7.80 -36.28 41.39
C LYS A 147 -8.84 -37.38 41.67
N SER A 148 -10.05 -37.01 42.08
CA SER A 148 -11.14 -37.97 42.34
C SER A 148 -11.62 -38.66 41.07
N ALA A 149 -11.74 -37.95 39.94
CA ALA A 149 -12.08 -38.52 38.65
C ALA A 149 -11.03 -39.54 38.15
N ILE A 150 -9.74 -39.18 38.23
CA ILE A 150 -8.63 -40.07 37.86
C ILE A 150 -8.62 -41.33 38.75
N LEU A 151 -8.81 -41.17 40.07
CA LEU A 151 -8.88 -42.30 41.01
C LEU A 151 -10.07 -43.23 40.71
N LYS A 152 -11.23 -42.68 40.33
CA LYS A 152 -12.41 -43.47 39.93
C LYS A 152 -12.14 -44.27 38.66
N GLU A 153 -11.47 -43.67 37.69
CA GLU A 153 -11.09 -44.34 36.44
C GLU A 153 -10.05 -45.46 36.67
N LEU A 154 -9.05 -45.21 37.51
CA LEU A 154 -8.04 -46.21 37.90
C LEU A 154 -8.67 -47.40 38.65
N LYS A 155 -9.63 -47.15 39.55
CA LYS A 155 -10.40 -48.20 40.22
C LYS A 155 -11.25 -49.01 39.24
N ARG A 156 -11.85 -48.36 38.23
CA ARG A 156 -12.60 -49.03 37.17
C ARG A 156 -11.70 -49.96 36.33
N LYS A 157 -10.53 -49.47 35.91
CA LYS A 157 -9.54 -50.26 35.15
C LYS A 157 -8.99 -51.44 35.99
N ARG A 158 -8.75 -51.25 37.29
CA ARG A 158 -8.34 -52.34 38.20
C ARG A 158 -9.41 -53.41 38.40
N LYS A 159 -10.70 -53.06 38.43
CA LYS A 159 -11.80 -54.05 38.51
C LYS A 159 -11.94 -54.88 37.23
N ILE A 160 -11.70 -54.29 36.06
CA ILE A 160 -11.76 -54.99 34.77
C ILE A 160 -10.61 -56.00 34.63
N LYS A 161 -9.43 -55.70 35.19
CA LYS A 161 -8.25 -56.58 35.13
C LYS A 161 -8.24 -57.74 36.16
N ARG A 162 -9.25 -57.80 37.05
CA ARG A 162 -9.41 -58.83 38.10
C ARG A 162 -10.57 -59.81 37.81
N ARG A 163 -11.26 -59.64 36.68
CA ARG A 163 -12.17 -60.62 36.09
C ARG A 163 -11.43 -61.29 34.94
#